data_AF-A0AAN7YYH5-F1
#
_entry.id   AF-A0AAN7YYH5-F1
#
_cell.length_a   1.000
_cell.length_b   1.000
_cell.length_c   1.000
_cell.angle_alpha   90.00
_cell.angle_beta   90.00
_cell.angle_gamma   90.00
#
_symmetry.space_group_name_H-M   'P 1'
#
loop_
_entity.id
_entity.type
_entity.pdbx_description
1 polymer ?
#
loop_
_entity_poly.entity_id
_entity_poly.type
_entity_poly.pdbx_seq_one_letter_code
_entity_poly.pdbx_strand_id
1 'polypeptide(L)'
;MVILLHKLEAWDTVCYFRRFKKFSSTYLYKPTSGHATRSSFYMVDRDVRRNDPQAILAIEKWKAVWRAATFGTDEEYEQAIRKGEESVEELLEEFGSVLAEGGSWFGRPKLRRLRRHLSSKSNKGC
;
A
#
# COMPACT_ATOMS: atom_id res chain seq x y z
N MET A 1 -13.88 -6.85 3.28
CA MET A 1 -13.04 -6.31 4.38
C MET A 1 -12.91 -4.81 4.19
N VAL A 2 -12.81 -4.04 5.28
CA VAL A 2 -12.66 -2.57 5.24
C VAL A 2 -11.45 -2.19 6.09
N ILE A 3 -10.50 -1.46 5.50
CA ILE A 3 -9.25 -1.07 6.15
C ILE A 3 -9.11 0.45 6.10
N LEU A 4 -8.86 1.08 7.25
CA LEU A 4 -8.51 2.50 7.34
C LEU A 4 -7.02 2.68 7.07
N LEU A 5 -6.68 3.45 6.03
CA LEU A 5 -5.30 3.77 5.66
C LEU A 5 -5.08 5.29 5.70
N HIS A 6 -3.81 5.69 5.80
CA HIS A 6 -3.40 7.08 5.79
C HIS A 6 -2.36 7.30 4.70
N LYS A 7 -2.45 8.45 4.01
CA LYS A 7 -1.50 8.89 2.97
C LYS A 7 -1.42 7.87 1.83
N LEU A 8 -2.26 8.05 0.80
CA LEU A 8 -2.26 7.16 -0.38
C LEU A 8 -0.88 7.12 -1.06
N GLU A 9 -0.10 8.18 -0.90
CA GLU A 9 1.28 8.30 -1.39
C GLU A 9 2.34 7.50 -0.62
N ALA A 10 2.02 6.95 0.55
CA ALA A 10 2.98 6.23 1.35
C ALA A 10 3.28 4.87 0.71
N TRP A 11 4.57 4.52 0.61
CA TRP A 11 5.04 3.28 -0.01
C TRP A 11 4.27 2.05 0.49
N ASP A 12 4.22 1.84 1.80
CA ASP A 12 3.55 0.70 2.42
C ASP A 12 2.07 0.62 2.05
N THR A 13 1.40 1.77 1.95
CA THR A 13 -0.02 1.86 1.57
C THR A 13 -0.24 1.39 0.14
N VAL A 14 0.65 1.76 -0.78
CA VAL A 14 0.58 1.32 -2.17
C VAL A 14 0.90 -0.18 -2.27
N CYS A 15 1.89 -0.66 -1.52
CA CYS A 15 2.22 -2.07 -1.44
C CYS A 15 1.04 -2.91 -0.91
N TYR A 16 0.35 -2.45 0.14
CA TYR A 16 -0.83 -3.13 0.66
C TYR A 16 -1.92 -3.24 -0.40
N PHE A 17 -2.27 -2.15 -1.06
CA PHE A 17 -3.30 -2.19 -2.09
C PHE A 17 -2.94 -3.13 -3.25
N ARG A 18 -1.71 -3.06 -3.76
CA ARG A 18 -1.24 -3.98 -4.82
C ARG A 18 -1.32 -5.43 -4.35
N ARG A 19 -0.94 -5.71 -3.10
CA ARG A 19 -1.03 -7.06 -2.53
C ARG A 19 -2.48 -7.56 -2.47
N PHE A 20 -3.41 -6.74 -2.00
CA PHE A 20 -4.84 -7.11 -1.93
C PHE A 20 -5.48 -7.30 -3.31
N LYS A 21 -5.07 -6.51 -4.32
CA LYS A 21 -5.51 -6.68 -5.71
C LYS A 21 -5.19 -8.07 -6.28
N LYS A 22 -4.13 -8.74 -5.81
CA LYS A 22 -3.75 -10.09 -6.27
C LYS A 22 -4.79 -11.15 -5.89
N PHE A 23 -5.54 -10.97 -4.80
CA PHE A 23 -6.47 -11.99 -4.29
C PHE A 23 -7.87 -11.48 -3.93
N SER A 24 -8.20 -10.22 -4.24
CA SER A 24 -9.51 -9.63 -3.97
C SER A 24 -9.87 -8.51 -4.93
N SER A 25 -11.16 -8.19 -4.98
CA SER A 25 -11.71 -7.05 -5.71
C SER A 25 -11.60 -5.77 -4.87
N THR A 26 -10.43 -5.14 -4.91
CA THR A 26 -10.08 -3.96 -4.10
C THR A 26 -10.45 -2.63 -4.77
N TYR A 27 -11.00 -1.69 -4.00
CA TYR A 27 -11.19 -0.29 -4.40
C TYR A 27 -10.95 0.68 -3.22
N LEU A 28 -10.68 1.94 -3.57
CA LEU A 28 -10.45 3.01 -2.60
C LEU A 28 -11.72 3.83 -2.43
N TYR A 29 -12.05 4.14 -1.18
CA TYR A 29 -13.18 4.98 -0.82
C TYR A 29 -12.73 6.04 0.18
N LYS A 30 -13.07 7.30 -0.07
CA LYS A 30 -12.92 8.35 0.93
C LYS A 30 -14.29 9.03 1.11
N PRO A 31 -14.67 9.41 2.34
CA PRO A 31 -15.89 10.18 2.52
C PRO A 31 -15.69 11.62 2.02
N THR A 32 -16.65 12.15 1.26
CA THR A 32 -16.64 13.54 0.77
C THR A 32 -17.03 14.55 1.85
N SER A 33 -17.93 14.17 2.76
CA SER A 33 -18.35 14.98 3.91
C SER A 33 -17.45 14.75 5.14
N GLY A 34 -16.99 15.82 5.80
CA GLY A 34 -16.29 15.78 7.09
C GLY A 34 -14.81 15.35 7.08
N HIS A 35 -14.32 14.71 6.02
CA HIS A 35 -12.97 14.15 5.95
C HIS A 35 -12.13 14.55 4.73
N ALA A 36 -12.58 15.51 3.92
CA ALA A 36 -11.85 15.99 2.74
C ALA A 36 -10.44 16.52 3.07
N THR A 37 -10.26 17.13 4.24
CA THR A 37 -8.97 17.67 4.72
C THR A 37 -8.02 16.62 5.29
N ARG A 38 -8.50 15.44 5.69
CA ARG A 38 -7.66 14.38 6.28
C ARG A 38 -7.00 13.55 5.17
N SER A 39 -5.80 13.04 5.43
CA SER A 39 -5.11 12.09 4.54
C SER A 39 -5.61 10.65 4.70
N SER A 40 -6.61 10.42 5.55
CA SER A 40 -7.23 9.11 5.74
C SER A 40 -8.19 8.77 4.61
N PHE A 41 -8.25 7.50 4.27
CA PHE A 41 -9.21 6.91 3.34
C PHE A 41 -9.40 5.43 3.70
N TYR A 42 -10.42 4.82 3.13
CA TYR A 42 -10.71 3.41 3.30
C TYR A 42 -10.29 2.64 2.06
N MET A 43 -9.63 1.51 2.27
CA MET A 43 -9.53 0.45 1.28
C MET A 43 -10.65 -0.55 1.54
N VAL A 44 -11.40 -0.90 0.50
CA VAL A 44 -12.52 -1.83 0.59
C VAL A 44 -12.22 -3.02 -0.32
N ASP A 45 -12.14 -4.20 0.28
CA ASP A 45 -11.85 -5.45 -0.41
C ASP A 45 -13.09 -6.33 -0.45
N ARG A 46 -13.55 -6.64 -1.67
CA ARG A 46 -14.63 -7.60 -1.91
C ARG A 46 -14.08 -8.93 -2.40
N ASP A 47 -14.83 -10.00 -2.20
CA ASP A 47 -14.53 -11.32 -2.77
C ASP A 47 -13.12 -11.83 -2.44
N VAL A 48 -12.70 -11.67 -1.18
CA VAL A 48 -11.38 -12.07 -0.72
C VAL A 48 -11.22 -13.58 -0.85
N ARG A 49 -10.35 -14.02 -1.76
CA ARG A 49 -10.06 -15.43 -2.05
C ARG A 49 -9.07 -15.98 -1.04
N ARG A 50 -9.58 -16.52 0.07
CA ARG A 50 -8.76 -16.94 1.23
C ARG A 50 -7.75 -18.04 0.93
N ASN A 51 -8.07 -18.93 -0.01
CA ASN A 51 -7.20 -20.05 -0.40
C ASN A 51 -6.30 -19.70 -1.60
N ASP A 52 -6.32 -18.44 -2.05
CA ASP A 52 -5.40 -17.98 -3.08
C ASP A 52 -3.97 -18.03 -2.54
N PRO A 53 -3.00 -18.61 -3.27
CA PRO A 53 -1.60 -18.66 -2.84
C PRO A 53 -1.03 -17.28 -2.46
N GLN A 54 -1.46 -16.21 -3.14
CA GLN A 54 -1.01 -14.85 -2.83
C GLN A 54 -1.56 -14.35 -1.49
N ALA A 55 -2.77 -14.76 -1.11
CA ALA A 55 -3.35 -14.44 0.19
C ALA A 55 -2.61 -15.17 1.32
N ILE A 56 -2.30 -16.46 1.12
CA ILE A 56 -1.55 -17.28 2.08
C ILE A 56 -0.15 -16.69 2.30
N LEU A 57 0.57 -16.42 1.20
CA LEU A 57 1.91 -15.80 1.25
C LEU A 57 1.89 -14.42 1.94
N ALA A 58 0.85 -13.61 1.72
CA ALA A 58 0.71 -12.32 2.40
C ALA A 58 0.56 -12.50 3.92
N ILE A 59 -0.30 -13.42 4.35
CA ILE A 59 -0.53 -13.70 5.78
C ILE A 59 0.75 -14.25 6.44
N GLU A 60 1.46 -15.16 5.77
CA GLU A 60 2.74 -15.69 6.26
C GLU A 60 3.78 -14.59 6.42
N LYS A 61 3.92 -13.70 5.42
CA LYS A 61 4.80 -12.53 5.53
C LYS A 61 4.42 -11.65 6.71
N TRP A 62 3.14 -11.30 6.88
CA TRP A 62 2.71 -10.45 7.98
C TRP A 62 2.96 -11.08 9.35
N LYS A 63 2.73 -12.40 9.49
CA LYS A 63 3.06 -13.12 10.73
C LYS A 63 4.56 -13.09 11.02
N ALA A 64 5.41 -13.28 10.01
CA ALA A 64 6.85 -13.22 10.16
C ALA A 64 7.32 -11.82 10.59
N VAL A 65 6.83 -10.77 9.90
CA VAL A 65 7.12 -9.37 10.25
C VAL A 65 6.67 -9.06 11.68
N TRP A 66 5.45 -9.43 12.05
CA TRP A 66 4.93 -9.20 13.40
C TRP A 66 5.77 -9.91 14.47
N ARG A 67 6.16 -11.18 14.22
CA ARG A 67 6.99 -11.94 15.15
C ARG A 67 8.36 -11.28 15.33
N ALA A 68 9.02 -10.89 14.24
CA ALA A 68 10.32 -10.21 14.30
C ALA A 68 10.21 -8.86 15.02
N ALA A 69 9.19 -8.06 14.72
CA ALA A 69 8.95 -6.77 15.38
C ALA A 69 8.68 -6.89 16.89
N THR A 70 8.13 -8.02 17.33
CA THR A 70 7.70 -8.21 18.73
C THR A 70 8.75 -8.93 19.57
N PHE A 71 9.46 -9.89 18.97
CA PHE A 71 10.33 -10.82 19.70
C PHE A 71 11.75 -10.92 19.13
N GLY A 72 12.01 -10.35 17.95
CA GLY A 72 13.28 -10.46 17.25
C GLY A 72 14.19 -9.25 17.45
N THR A 73 15.31 -9.23 16.73
CA THR A 73 16.21 -8.07 16.65
C THR A 73 15.80 -7.10 15.55
N ASP A 74 16.35 -5.89 15.58
CA ASP A 74 16.15 -4.88 14.54
C ASP A 74 16.59 -5.42 13.15
N GLU A 75 17.67 -6.19 13.09
CA GLU A 75 18.13 -6.81 11.84
C GLU A 75 17.14 -7.86 11.32
N GLU A 76 16.57 -8.70 12.20
CA GLU A 76 15.57 -9.69 11.82
C GLU A 76 14.28 -9.01 11.32
N TYR A 77 13.90 -7.90 11.94
CA TYR A 77 12.77 -7.10 11.53
C TYR A 77 12.98 -6.46 10.15
N GLU A 78 14.14 -5.81 9.93
CA GLU A 78 14.49 -5.21 8.64
C GLU A 78 14.51 -6.26 7.51
N GLN A 79 15.07 -7.44 7.77
CA GLN A 79 15.06 -8.55 6.82
C GLN A 79 13.64 -9.03 6.51
N ALA A 80 12.78 -9.17 7.53
CA ALA A 80 11.40 -9.62 7.35
C ALA A 80 10.57 -8.65 6.49
N ILE A 81 10.80 -7.33 6.62
CA ILE A 81 10.12 -6.31 5.83
C ILE A 81 10.55 -6.36 4.37
N ARG A 82 11.86 -6.37 4.11
CA ARG A 82 12.44 -6.34 2.75
C ARG A 82 12.25 -7.65 1.99
N LYS A 83 12.02 -8.76 2.68
CA LYS A 83 11.79 -10.06 2.04
C LYS A 83 10.58 -10.01 1.10
N GLY A 84 10.83 -10.21 -0.20
CA GLY A 84 9.78 -10.15 -1.23
C GLY A 84 9.22 -8.74 -1.42
N GLU A 85 10.10 -7.73 -1.39
CA GLU A 85 9.77 -6.36 -1.76
C GLU A 85 9.27 -6.28 -3.20
N GLU A 86 8.33 -5.35 -3.42
CA GLU A 86 7.68 -5.17 -4.72
C GLU A 86 8.53 -4.19 -5.56
N SER A 87 8.69 -4.45 -6.87
CA SER A 87 9.37 -3.51 -7.77
C SER A 87 8.64 -2.16 -7.78
N VAL A 88 9.42 -1.09 -7.60
CA VAL A 88 8.94 0.31 -7.61
C VAL A 88 8.38 0.68 -8.99
N GLU A 89 9.04 0.21 -10.04
CA GLU A 89 8.72 0.52 -11.44
C GLU A 89 7.39 -0.11 -11.85
N GLU A 90 7.20 -1.39 -11.60
CA GLU A 90 5.93 -2.09 -11.89
C GLU A 90 4.77 -1.48 -11.10
N LEU A 91 5.03 -1.14 -9.83
CA LEU A 91 4.04 -0.55 -8.96
C LEU A 91 3.67 0.87 -9.42
N LEU A 92 4.60 1.64 -9.95
CA LEU A 92 4.32 2.96 -10.53
C LEU A 92 3.48 2.88 -11.82
N GLU A 93 3.72 1.89 -12.67
CA GLU A 93 2.91 1.67 -13.88
C GLU A 93 1.48 1.27 -13.55
N GLU A 94 1.30 0.37 -12.57
CA GLU A 94 -0.03 -0.13 -12.17
C GLU A 94 -0.84 0.93 -11.41
N PHE A 95 -0.19 1.72 -10.56
CA PHE A 95 -0.87 2.67 -9.68
C PHE A 95 -0.94 4.11 -10.22
N GLY A 96 -0.20 4.44 -11.27
CA GLY A 96 -0.20 5.78 -11.86
C GLY A 96 -1.61 6.24 -12.25
N SER A 97 -2.42 5.34 -12.81
CA SER A 97 -3.82 5.59 -13.18
C SER A 97 -4.74 5.72 -11.95
N VAL A 98 -4.58 4.85 -10.96
CA VAL A 98 -5.35 4.89 -9.69
C VAL A 98 -5.07 6.17 -8.91
N LEU A 99 -3.83 6.66 -8.92
CA LEU A 99 -3.45 7.96 -8.35
C LEU A 99 -3.98 9.14 -9.17
N ALA A 100 -4.12 9.00 -10.48
CA ALA A 100 -4.69 10.03 -11.35
C ALA A 100 -6.21 10.15 -11.14
N GLU A 101 -6.93 9.02 -11.07
CA GLU A 101 -8.37 8.96 -10.77
C GLU A 101 -8.67 9.38 -9.32
N GLY A 102 -7.88 8.85 -8.37
CA GLY A 102 -7.83 9.27 -6.97
C GLY A 102 -7.31 10.70 -6.78
N GLY A 103 -6.71 11.29 -7.81
CA GLY A 103 -6.16 12.64 -7.80
C GLY A 103 -7.22 13.74 -7.71
N SER A 104 -8.47 13.43 -8.06
CA SER A 104 -9.59 14.35 -7.77
C SER A 104 -9.84 14.51 -6.26
N TRP A 105 -9.39 13.56 -5.44
CA TRP A 105 -9.54 13.53 -3.97
C TRP A 105 -8.39 14.24 -3.24
N PHE A 106 -7.27 14.43 -3.92
CA PHE A 106 -6.06 15.05 -3.39
C PHE A 106 -5.74 16.26 -4.27
N GLY A 107 -6.00 17.49 -3.79
CA GLY A 107 -5.74 18.70 -4.56
C GLY A 107 -4.35 18.71 -5.24
N ARG A 108 -4.27 19.33 -6.44
CA ARG A 108 -3.10 19.34 -7.35
C ARG A 108 -1.70 19.48 -6.69
N PRO A 109 -1.50 20.26 -5.60
CA PRO A 109 -0.20 20.35 -4.93
C PRO A 109 0.31 19.01 -4.37
N LYS A 110 -0.60 18.14 -3.92
CA LYS A 110 -0.27 16.88 -3.24
C LYS A 110 0.15 15.79 -4.24
N LEU A 111 -0.47 15.76 -5.43
CA LEU A 111 -0.05 14.91 -6.57
C LEU A 111 1.38 15.21 -7.04
N ARG A 112 1.78 16.50 -7.11
CA ARG A 112 3.16 16.87 -7.50
C ARG A 112 4.21 16.51 -6.45
N ARG A 113 3.81 16.40 -5.17
CA ARG A 113 4.70 15.94 -4.08
C ARG A 113 4.81 14.42 -4.09
N LEU A 114 3.70 13.73 -4.33
CA LEU A 114 3.61 12.27 -4.49
C LEU A 114 4.50 11.76 -5.63
N ARG A 115 4.41 12.35 -6.82
CA ARG A 115 5.25 11.98 -7.96
C ARG A 115 6.75 12.17 -7.66
N ARG A 116 7.12 13.26 -6.97
CA ARG A 116 8.51 13.49 -6.53
C ARG A 116 8.99 12.52 -5.46
N HIS A 117 8.12 12.15 -4.51
CA HIS A 117 8.48 11.22 -3.43
C HIS A 117 8.71 9.80 -3.97
N LEU A 118 7.81 9.30 -4.83
CA LEU A 118 7.98 7.99 -5.45
C LEU A 118 9.19 7.94 -6.40
N SER A 119 9.41 8.99 -7.21
CA SER A 119 10.64 9.09 -8.04
C SER A 119 11.92 9.16 -7.21
N SER A 120 11.88 9.76 -6.00
CA SER A 120 13.05 9.80 -5.11
C SER A 120 13.36 8.45 -4.44
N LYS A 121 12.38 7.54 -4.36
CA LYS A 121 12.54 6.19 -3.82
C LYS A 121 12.95 5.17 -4.88
N SER A 122 12.50 5.30 -6.15
CA SER A 122 13.02 4.50 -7.27
C SER A 122 14.54 4.70 -7.48
N ASN A 123 15.04 5.93 -7.28
CA ASN A 123 16.49 6.22 -7.38
C ASN A 123 17.33 5.78 -6.16
N LYS A 124 16.69 5.24 -5.13
CA LYS A 124 17.34 4.70 -3.94
C LYS A 124 16.81 3.30 -3.74
N GLY A 125 17.34 2.34 -4.51
CA GLY A 125 17.15 0.93 -4.20
C GLY A 125 17.45 0.73 -2.71
N CYS A 126 16.41 0.35 -1.97
CA CYS A 126 16.44 -0.09 -0.59
C CYS A 126 15.53 -1.29 -0.52
#